data_AF-A0AAW4CSK2-F1
#
_entry.id   AF-A0AAW4CSK2-F1
#
_cell.length_a   1.000
_cell.length_b   1.000
_cell.length_c   1.000
_cell.angle_alpha   90.00
_cell.angle_beta   90.00
_cell.angle_gamma   90.00
#
_symmetry.space_group_name_H-M   'P 1'
#
loop_
_entity.id
_entity.type
_entity.pdbx_description
1 polymer ?
#
loop_
_entity_poly.entity_id
_entity_poly.type
_entity_poly.pdbx_seq_one_letter_code
_entity_poly.pdbx_strand_id
1 'polypeptide(L)'
;MIRMKARVACVLIPLSTFTGIADAATCEGVVKQIESWYSDTRSDCGLDPAVDCSGVMLRATHRWDEKVGNPEKIPTPNDPLKYYVWNPSPASVASGGVSVSWMRADQIAYRDPGMAANNGYIITPRQFVNDADKKLNVVCAFPLDAWTDFRQERGCLDNANTAEVENSCQALGITDATGWVGHYNGLQAFAGTNRHQRLCGFSLKRSLGRAQRTEAFKDFISARQAIANTSDALETQTELRVATWDKDNVPVAAFFYSLDAGRKQAMKNQFDYYQHTGSWVPVVRFDFPQSANSAARFSCEADAQHRDLPRRIQASSNKPYIQSAEWIQRDDPHLGKDVWSLAVTPTAHGRRIAANETEAMYAELLRKYGDDPRWSGDRYGGGMRRQLVCHLNGTDQGRAIRDKPVYNMEPIRPDATQQQALAEGCNVWPAVPYL
;
A
#
# COMPACT_ATOMS: atom_id res chain seq x y z
N MET A 1 -31.27 66.18 14.87
CA MET A 1 -31.49 64.72 15.01
C MET A 1 -31.20 64.04 13.69
N ILE A 2 -30.02 63.43 13.57
CA ILE A 2 -29.51 62.80 12.34
C ILE A 2 -30.08 61.38 12.25
N ARG A 3 -30.83 61.06 11.18
CA ARG A 3 -31.33 59.71 10.90
C ARG A 3 -30.27 58.90 10.15
N MET A 4 -29.60 57.98 10.84
CA MET A 4 -28.73 56.97 10.24
C MET A 4 -29.56 55.92 9.49
N LYS A 5 -29.28 55.73 8.19
CA LYS A 5 -29.78 54.61 7.38
C LYS A 5 -28.86 53.41 7.57
N ALA A 6 -29.36 52.34 8.19
CA ALA A 6 -28.66 51.06 8.26
C ALA A 6 -28.68 50.38 6.88
N ARG A 7 -27.50 50.15 6.29
CA ARG A 7 -27.33 49.27 5.12
C ARG A 7 -27.05 47.86 5.64
N VAL A 8 -27.95 46.92 5.34
CA VAL A 8 -27.73 45.49 5.57
C VAL A 8 -26.81 44.99 4.46
N ALA A 9 -25.57 44.66 4.81
CA ALA A 9 -24.63 44.01 3.91
C ALA A 9 -24.94 42.50 3.89
N CYS A 10 -25.36 42.00 2.73
CA CYS A 10 -25.60 40.58 2.51
C CYS A 10 -24.24 39.88 2.35
N VAL A 11 -23.79 39.16 3.39
CA VAL A 11 -22.57 38.34 3.34
C VAL A 11 -22.93 37.04 2.62
N LEU A 12 -22.51 36.93 1.37
CA LEU A 12 -22.51 35.65 0.63
C LEU A 12 -21.41 34.76 1.22
N ILE A 13 -21.82 33.82 2.06
CA ILE A 13 -20.95 32.73 2.52
C ILE A 13 -20.83 31.73 1.36
N PRO A 14 -19.64 31.49 0.78
CA PRO A 14 -19.49 30.46 -0.22
C PRO A 14 -19.76 29.10 0.43
N LEU A 15 -20.77 28.39 -0.06
CA LEU A 15 -21.01 26.99 0.30
C LEU A 15 -19.82 26.17 -0.20
N SER A 16 -18.87 25.88 0.69
CA SER A 16 -17.84 24.88 0.44
C SER A 16 -18.52 23.52 0.37
N THR A 17 -18.73 23.01 -0.84
CA THR A 17 -19.16 21.63 -1.05
C THR A 17 -18.03 20.71 -0.58
N PHE A 18 -18.19 20.13 0.61
CA PHE A 18 -17.30 19.07 1.07
C PHE A 18 -17.46 17.84 0.18
N THR A 19 -16.59 17.69 -0.82
CA THR A 19 -16.45 16.49 -1.68
C THR A 19 -15.63 15.39 -1.00
N GLY A 20 -15.63 15.31 0.33
CA GLY A 20 -14.58 14.62 1.10
C GLY A 20 -14.64 13.08 1.15
N ILE A 21 -15.76 12.44 0.81
CA ILE A 21 -15.90 10.98 1.00
C ILE A 21 -15.82 10.21 -0.34
N ALA A 22 -16.17 10.84 -1.46
CA ALA A 22 -16.20 10.15 -2.75
C ALA A 22 -14.81 9.95 -3.37
N ASP A 23 -13.87 10.87 -3.13
CA ASP A 23 -12.54 10.87 -3.75
C ASP A 23 -11.63 9.75 -3.17
N ALA A 24 -11.68 9.49 -1.86
CA ALA A 24 -10.83 8.48 -1.20
C ALA A 24 -11.03 7.04 -1.70
N ALA A 25 -12.11 6.77 -2.43
CA ALA A 25 -12.45 5.46 -2.99
C ALA A 25 -11.87 5.25 -4.41
N THR A 26 -11.12 6.21 -4.96
CA THR A 26 -10.43 6.10 -6.25
C THR A 26 -8.92 6.18 -6.06
N CYS A 27 -8.17 5.76 -7.07
CA CYS A 27 -6.71 5.92 -7.05
C CYS A 27 -6.34 7.40 -6.92
N GLU A 28 -7.01 8.28 -7.67
CA GLU A 28 -6.71 9.70 -7.73
C GLU A 28 -6.94 10.39 -6.38
N GLY A 29 -8.00 10.04 -5.65
CA GLY A 29 -8.21 10.63 -4.32
C GLY A 29 -7.24 10.09 -3.27
N VAL A 30 -6.78 8.84 -3.38
CA VAL A 30 -5.69 8.33 -2.55
C VAL A 30 -4.38 9.07 -2.87
N VAL A 31 -4.07 9.31 -4.14
CA VAL A 31 -2.92 10.15 -4.54
C VAL A 31 -3.01 11.54 -3.94
N LYS A 32 -4.17 12.22 -4.03
CA LYS A 32 -4.37 13.53 -3.38
C LYS A 32 -4.15 13.49 -1.87
N GLN A 33 -4.57 12.40 -1.20
CA GLN A 33 -4.30 12.23 0.23
C GLN A 33 -2.80 12.09 0.51
N ILE A 34 -2.10 11.25 -0.25
CA ILE A 34 -0.64 11.07 -0.12
C ILE A 34 0.09 12.39 -0.36
N GLU A 35 -0.29 13.14 -1.40
CA GLU A 35 0.26 14.48 -1.69
C GLU A 35 -0.02 15.47 -0.55
N SER A 36 -1.21 15.41 0.07
CA SER A 36 -1.53 16.24 1.22
C SER A 36 -0.65 15.92 2.42
N TRP A 37 -0.38 14.64 2.70
CA TRP A 37 0.54 14.24 3.78
C TRP A 37 1.98 14.65 3.46
N TYR A 38 2.44 14.43 2.23
CA TYR A 38 3.79 14.77 1.78
C TYR A 38 4.09 16.27 1.88
N SER A 39 3.13 17.12 1.51
CA SER A 39 3.29 18.58 1.49
C SER A 39 3.05 19.27 2.83
N ASP A 40 2.51 18.55 3.82
CA ASP A 40 2.19 19.10 5.13
C ASP A 40 3.42 19.20 6.04
N THR A 41 4.07 20.35 6.06
CA THR A 41 5.34 20.56 6.77
C THR A 41 5.17 21.00 8.23
N ARG A 42 3.98 20.85 8.82
CA ARG A 42 3.76 21.21 10.22
C ARG A 42 4.75 20.51 11.15
N SER A 43 5.16 21.19 12.21
CA SER A 43 6.15 20.69 13.16
C SER A 43 5.58 19.65 14.14
N ASP A 44 4.26 19.58 14.28
CA ASP A 44 3.55 18.62 15.12
C ASP A 44 2.10 18.43 14.66
N CYS A 45 1.44 17.42 15.22
CA CYS A 45 0.03 17.09 14.96
C CYS A 45 -0.85 17.51 16.16
N GLY A 46 -0.65 18.75 16.64
CA GLY A 46 -1.24 19.26 17.87
C GLY A 46 -0.36 18.93 19.07
N LEU A 47 -0.71 17.87 19.83
CA LEU A 47 0.12 17.41 20.95
C LEU A 47 0.97 16.18 20.61
N ASP A 48 0.86 15.66 19.38
CA ASP A 48 1.53 14.45 18.93
C ASP A 48 2.63 14.75 17.90
N PRO A 49 3.62 13.86 17.72
CA PRO A 49 4.67 14.00 16.72
C PRO A 49 4.13 14.18 15.30
N ALA A 50 4.86 14.93 14.46
CA ALA A 50 4.43 15.22 13.08
C ALA A 50 4.20 13.97 12.20
N VAL A 51 4.83 12.83 12.51
CA VAL A 51 4.61 11.54 11.82
C VAL A 51 3.18 11.03 11.93
N ASP A 52 2.42 11.47 12.95
CA ASP A 52 1.07 10.97 13.19
C ASP A 52 0.05 11.54 12.20
N CYS A 53 0.38 12.61 11.46
CA CYS A 53 -0.54 13.26 10.52
C CYS A 53 0.12 13.83 9.26
N SER A 54 1.44 13.75 9.12
CA SER A 54 2.17 14.30 7.98
C SER A 54 3.31 13.39 7.52
N GLY A 55 3.81 13.71 6.32
CA GLY A 55 4.79 12.93 5.58
C GLY A 55 4.25 11.59 5.08
N VAL A 56 5.00 10.99 4.16
CA VAL A 56 4.69 9.69 3.57
C VAL A 56 5.51 8.65 4.29
N MET A 57 4.83 7.83 5.11
CA MET A 57 5.42 6.63 5.71
C MET A 57 5.29 5.48 4.72
N LEU A 58 6.40 4.83 4.37
CA LEU A 58 6.42 3.73 3.42
C LEU A 58 7.35 2.59 3.85
N ARG A 59 7.11 1.40 3.29
CA ARG A 59 8.03 0.27 3.42
C ARG A 59 8.25 -0.35 2.06
N ALA A 60 9.52 -0.50 1.69
CA ALA A 60 9.93 -1.28 0.54
C ALA A 60 9.75 -2.78 0.79
N THR A 61 9.35 -3.53 -0.23
CA THR A 61 9.04 -4.95 -0.06
C THR A 61 9.64 -5.81 -1.16
N HIS A 62 9.98 -7.04 -0.78
CA HIS A 62 10.32 -8.12 -1.69
C HIS A 62 9.35 -9.26 -1.44
N ARG A 63 8.72 -9.78 -2.50
CA ARG A 63 7.89 -10.97 -2.38
C ARG A 63 8.79 -12.20 -2.15
N TRP A 64 8.28 -13.15 -1.37
CA TRP A 64 9.02 -14.35 -0.94
C TRP A 64 9.47 -15.23 -2.11
N ASP A 65 8.56 -15.48 -3.06
CA ASP A 65 8.73 -16.30 -4.26
C ASP A 65 9.92 -15.86 -5.13
N GLU A 66 10.21 -14.56 -5.20
CA GLU A 66 11.28 -14.03 -6.03
C GLU A 66 12.65 -14.01 -5.34
N LYS A 67 12.72 -13.86 -4.01
CA LYS A 67 14.00 -13.87 -3.27
C LYS A 67 14.73 -15.22 -3.31
N VAL A 68 13.99 -16.31 -3.45
CA VAL A 68 14.55 -17.67 -3.60
C VAL A 68 14.58 -18.15 -5.06
N GLY A 69 14.28 -17.26 -6.02
CA GLY A 69 14.28 -17.59 -7.46
C GLY A 69 13.22 -18.60 -7.87
N ASN A 70 12.08 -18.66 -7.17
CA ASN A 70 11.05 -19.67 -7.42
C ASN A 70 9.64 -19.05 -7.50
N PRO A 71 9.31 -18.39 -8.63
CA PRO A 71 8.02 -17.73 -8.84
C PRO A 71 6.82 -18.70 -8.94
N GLU A 72 7.05 -20.02 -9.02
CA GLU A 72 6.00 -21.04 -9.22
C GLU A 72 5.83 -21.98 -8.01
N LYS A 73 6.64 -21.87 -6.95
CA LYS A 73 6.47 -22.74 -5.77
C LYS A 73 5.26 -22.28 -4.97
N ILE A 74 4.16 -23.03 -5.07
CA ILE A 74 3.05 -23.00 -4.10
C ILE A 74 3.66 -23.35 -2.74
N PRO A 75 3.87 -22.37 -1.82
CA PRO A 75 4.49 -22.67 -0.55
C PRO A 75 3.49 -23.46 0.29
N THR A 76 3.94 -24.48 1.02
CA THR A 76 3.08 -25.21 1.93
C THR A 76 2.47 -24.26 2.97
N PRO A 77 1.26 -24.50 3.51
CA PRO A 77 0.62 -23.63 4.49
C PRO A 77 1.48 -23.27 5.72
N ASN A 78 2.51 -24.08 6.00
CA ASN A 78 3.42 -23.92 7.14
C ASN A 78 4.82 -23.43 6.75
N ASP A 79 5.03 -22.93 5.51
CA ASP A 79 6.32 -22.34 5.15
C ASP A 79 6.55 -21.08 6.01
N PRO A 80 7.53 -21.08 6.93
CA PRO A 80 7.74 -19.98 7.87
C PRO A 80 8.16 -18.68 7.17
N LEU A 81 8.49 -18.76 5.88
CA LEU A 81 8.90 -17.63 5.06
C LEU A 81 7.78 -17.14 4.11
N LYS A 82 6.63 -17.85 4.04
CA LYS A 82 5.42 -17.34 3.40
C LYS A 82 4.73 -16.35 4.34
N TYR A 83 4.92 -15.06 4.08
CA TYR A 83 4.13 -14.00 4.70
C TYR A 83 3.71 -12.99 3.64
N TYR A 84 2.55 -12.38 3.84
CA TYR A 84 2.12 -11.25 3.02
C TYR A 84 2.98 -10.03 3.33
N VAL A 85 3.40 -9.31 2.30
CA VAL A 85 4.42 -8.24 2.43
C VAL A 85 4.02 -7.11 3.38
N TRP A 86 2.72 -6.92 3.62
CA TRP A 86 2.17 -5.94 4.56
C TRP A 86 2.14 -6.43 6.01
N ASN A 87 2.35 -7.72 6.26
CA ASN A 87 2.46 -8.27 7.61
C ASN A 87 3.90 -8.18 8.13
N PRO A 88 4.12 -8.06 9.45
CA PRO A 88 5.46 -8.10 10.00
C PRO A 88 6.14 -9.42 9.61
N SER A 89 7.37 -9.34 9.09
CA SER A 89 8.16 -10.53 8.78
C SER A 89 8.47 -11.30 10.07
N PRO A 90 8.88 -12.58 9.99
CA PRO A 90 9.32 -13.33 11.17
C PRO A 90 10.39 -12.60 12.00
N ALA A 91 11.35 -11.93 11.34
CA ALA A 91 12.37 -11.13 12.01
C ALA A 91 11.77 -9.88 12.70
N SER A 92 10.80 -9.21 12.06
CA SER A 92 10.09 -8.10 12.69
C SER A 92 9.27 -8.55 13.89
N VAL A 93 8.58 -9.70 13.82
CA VAL A 93 7.87 -10.30 14.95
C VAL A 93 8.84 -10.60 16.10
N ALA A 94 9.99 -11.20 15.80
CA ALA A 94 11.00 -11.55 16.81
C ALA A 94 11.61 -10.30 17.49
N SER A 95 11.91 -9.25 16.72
CA SER A 95 12.43 -7.99 17.28
C SER A 95 11.34 -7.13 17.95
N GLY A 96 10.07 -7.34 17.58
CA GLY A 96 8.94 -6.50 18.00
C GLY A 96 8.85 -5.16 17.28
N GLY A 97 9.61 -4.96 16.19
CA GLY A 97 9.56 -3.74 15.38
C GLY A 97 9.66 -4.00 13.87
N VAL A 98 9.04 -3.10 13.11
CA VAL A 98 9.08 -3.07 11.64
C VAL A 98 9.74 -1.77 11.20
N SER A 99 10.77 -1.86 10.34
CA SER A 99 11.39 -0.69 9.72
C SER A 99 10.49 -0.09 8.65
N VAL A 100 10.32 1.21 8.68
CA VAL A 100 9.63 1.98 7.64
C VAL A 100 10.44 3.24 7.37
N SER A 101 10.40 3.73 6.14
CA SER A 101 10.97 5.02 5.79
C SER A 101 9.91 6.10 5.85
N TRP A 102 10.34 7.34 6.00
CA TRP A 102 9.46 8.50 6.06
C TRP A 102 10.06 9.68 5.30
N MET A 103 9.25 10.33 4.47
CA MET A 103 9.66 11.49 3.68
C MET A 103 8.63 12.60 3.67
N ARG A 104 9.08 13.82 3.38
CA ARG A 104 8.27 15.03 3.44
C ARG A 104 8.90 16.15 2.60
N ALA A 105 8.07 17.07 2.11
CA ALA A 105 8.45 18.11 1.16
C ALA A 105 9.49 19.11 1.67
N ASP A 106 9.74 19.20 2.97
CA ASP A 106 10.74 20.06 3.60
C ASP A 106 12.11 19.39 3.72
N GLN A 107 12.65 18.96 2.58
CA GLN A 107 14.00 18.40 2.43
C GLN A 107 14.24 17.06 3.14
N ILE A 108 13.18 16.34 3.51
CA ILE A 108 13.26 14.95 3.96
C ILE A 108 13.15 14.06 2.72
N ALA A 109 14.24 13.97 1.95
CA ALA A 109 14.28 13.32 0.64
C ALA A 109 15.35 12.22 0.56
N TYR A 110 15.13 11.23 -0.31
CA TYR A 110 16.05 10.16 -0.71
C TYR A 110 15.62 9.58 -2.07
N ARG A 111 16.55 8.98 -2.82
CA ARG A 111 16.41 8.73 -4.27
C ARG A 111 15.66 7.47 -4.66
N ASP A 112 15.50 6.53 -3.74
CA ASP A 112 14.89 5.23 -3.98
C ASP A 112 14.34 4.62 -2.68
N PRO A 113 13.49 3.58 -2.71
CA PRO A 113 12.90 3.01 -1.50
C PRO A 113 13.88 2.14 -0.67
N GLY A 114 15.13 1.97 -1.09
CA GLY A 114 16.16 1.17 -0.41
C GLY A 114 16.11 -0.32 -0.77
N MET A 115 17.07 -1.08 -0.24
CA MET A 115 17.10 -2.55 -0.29
C MET A 115 17.05 -3.16 -1.70
N ALA A 116 17.50 -2.44 -2.73
CA ALA A 116 17.36 -2.80 -4.14
C ALA A 116 15.91 -3.17 -4.53
N ALA A 117 14.93 -2.59 -3.84
CA ALA A 117 13.52 -2.80 -4.10
C ALA A 117 12.99 -1.77 -5.11
N ASN A 118 11.97 -2.17 -5.87
CA ASN A 118 11.28 -1.28 -6.81
C ASN A 118 9.78 -1.13 -6.48
N ASN A 119 9.34 -1.69 -5.36
CA ASN A 119 7.95 -1.67 -4.92
C ASN A 119 7.83 -1.68 -3.40
N GLY A 120 6.62 -1.39 -2.91
CA GLY A 120 6.32 -1.41 -1.49
C GLY A 120 4.89 -0.99 -1.20
N TYR A 121 4.65 -0.52 0.01
CA TYR A 121 3.37 0.06 0.40
C TYR A 121 3.55 1.35 1.21
N ILE A 122 2.54 2.21 1.13
CA ILE A 122 2.40 3.45 1.88
C ILE A 122 1.40 3.21 3.02
N ILE A 123 1.71 3.72 4.21
CA ILE A 123 0.92 3.56 5.43
C ILE A 123 0.15 4.85 5.69
N THR A 124 -1.15 4.75 5.98
CA THR A 124 -1.97 5.88 6.40
C THR A 124 -1.47 6.43 7.74
N PRO A 125 -1.20 7.76 7.85
CA PRO A 125 -0.80 8.36 9.12
C PRO A 125 -1.82 8.12 10.23
N ARG A 126 -1.30 7.91 11.44
CA ARG A 126 -2.04 7.45 12.63
C ARG A 126 -3.33 8.22 12.91
N GLN A 127 -3.35 9.54 12.74
CA GLN A 127 -4.51 10.38 13.02
C GLN A 127 -5.67 10.17 12.03
N PHE A 128 -5.39 9.68 10.82
CA PHE A 128 -6.39 9.41 9.79
C PHE A 128 -6.91 7.97 9.82
N VAL A 129 -6.40 7.14 10.73
CA VAL A 129 -6.87 5.77 10.94
C VAL A 129 -8.00 5.79 11.97
N ASN A 130 -9.21 5.42 11.55
CA ASN A 130 -10.38 5.42 12.43
C ASN A 130 -10.36 4.26 13.42
N ASP A 131 -9.94 3.08 12.97
CA ASP A 131 -9.85 1.88 13.80
C ASP A 131 -8.66 1.99 14.76
N ALA A 132 -8.93 2.01 16.07
CA ALA A 132 -7.91 2.17 17.09
C ALA A 132 -6.89 1.02 17.10
N ASP A 133 -7.30 -0.19 16.74
CA ASP A 133 -6.44 -1.38 16.75
C ASP A 133 -5.46 -1.39 15.57
N LYS A 134 -5.77 -0.62 14.52
CA LYS A 134 -4.90 -0.42 13.35
C LYS A 134 -3.95 0.78 13.48
N LYS A 135 -4.03 1.53 14.58
CA LYS A 135 -3.17 2.71 14.80
C LYS A 135 -1.74 2.30 15.15
N LEU A 136 -0.85 2.43 14.17
CA LEU A 136 0.57 2.12 14.34
C LEU A 136 1.27 3.13 15.26
N ASN A 137 2.22 2.65 16.06
CA ASN A 137 3.02 3.49 16.97
C ASN A 137 4.47 3.47 16.50
N VAL A 138 5.01 4.63 16.14
CA VAL A 138 6.46 4.79 15.94
C VAL A 138 7.14 4.79 17.31
N VAL A 139 8.16 3.95 17.49
CA VAL A 139 8.87 3.77 18.76
C VAL A 139 10.26 4.41 18.77
N CYS A 140 10.85 4.65 17.60
CA CYS A 140 12.03 5.52 17.43
C CYS A 140 12.23 5.94 15.96
N ALA A 141 13.07 6.96 15.75
CA ALA A 141 13.35 7.56 14.45
C ALA A 141 14.85 7.83 14.27
N PHE A 142 15.44 7.36 13.17
CA PHE A 142 16.83 7.59 12.79
C PHE A 142 16.90 8.41 11.49
N PRO A 143 17.69 9.51 11.46
CA PRO A 143 17.83 10.31 10.24
C PRO A 143 18.40 9.57 9.03
N LEU A 144 19.04 8.43 9.22
CA LEU A 144 19.54 7.52 8.17
C LEU A 144 19.18 6.08 8.57
N ASP A 145 19.25 5.13 7.63
CA ASP A 145 19.30 3.70 7.93
C ASP A 145 20.30 3.46 9.07
N ALA A 146 19.87 2.69 10.07
CA ALA A 146 20.58 2.46 11.31
C ALA A 146 20.77 0.96 11.58
N TRP A 147 20.55 0.08 10.59
CA TRP A 147 20.71 -1.37 10.71
C TRP A 147 19.87 -1.96 11.84
N THR A 148 18.61 -1.54 11.91
CA THR A 148 17.76 -1.82 13.08
C THR A 148 17.39 -3.29 13.27
N ASP A 149 17.62 -4.15 12.27
CA ASP A 149 17.49 -5.60 12.39
C ASP A 149 18.46 -6.21 13.42
N PHE A 150 19.58 -5.55 13.69
CA PHE A 150 20.62 -5.99 14.64
C PHE A 150 20.58 -5.21 15.96
N ARG A 151 19.57 -4.36 16.15
CA ARG A 151 19.44 -3.52 17.33
C ARG A 151 18.46 -4.10 18.35
N GLN A 152 18.79 -3.94 19.62
CA GLN A 152 17.93 -4.33 20.73
C GLN A 152 16.68 -3.44 20.83
N GLU A 153 15.72 -3.83 21.67
CA GLU A 153 14.62 -2.96 22.11
C GLU A 153 13.75 -2.45 20.94
N ARG A 154 13.26 -3.40 20.14
CA ARG A 154 12.51 -3.16 18.90
C ARG A 154 13.31 -2.44 17.83
N GLY A 155 14.63 -2.54 17.88
CA GLY A 155 15.54 -1.93 16.91
C GLY A 155 15.94 -0.50 17.24
N CYS A 156 15.75 -0.04 18.49
CA CYS A 156 15.90 1.37 18.85
C CYS A 156 17.16 1.71 19.65
N LEU A 157 17.85 0.72 20.20
CA LEU A 157 19.01 0.93 21.07
C LEU A 157 20.24 0.21 20.51
N ASP A 158 21.04 -0.35 21.41
CA ASP A 158 22.31 -1.03 21.18
C ASP A 158 22.30 -1.98 19.99
N ASN A 159 23.34 -1.91 19.15
CA ASN A 159 23.53 -2.72 17.97
C ASN A 159 24.51 -3.87 18.26
N ALA A 160 24.07 -5.10 18.09
CA ALA A 160 24.90 -6.27 18.38
C ALA A 160 26.14 -6.42 17.49
N ASN A 161 26.25 -5.64 16.40
CA ASN A 161 27.39 -5.66 15.48
C ASN A 161 28.50 -4.66 15.83
N THR A 162 28.32 -3.84 16.86
CA THR A 162 29.29 -2.83 17.29
C THR A 162 29.96 -3.24 18.60
N ALA A 163 31.13 -2.65 18.89
CA ALA A 163 31.83 -2.90 20.15
C ALA A 163 31.39 -1.91 21.24
N GLU A 164 30.94 -0.72 20.80
CA GLU A 164 30.39 0.34 21.62
C GLU A 164 28.91 0.10 21.89
N VAL A 165 28.39 0.60 23.02
CA VAL A 165 26.96 0.51 23.32
C VAL A 165 26.22 1.73 22.80
N GLU A 166 25.33 1.56 21.83
CA GLU A 166 24.49 2.67 21.36
C GLU A 166 23.30 2.94 22.28
N ASN A 167 22.88 4.21 22.33
CA ASN A 167 21.72 4.65 23.10
C ASN A 167 20.87 5.66 22.31
N SER A 168 19.72 6.05 22.85
CA SER A 168 18.90 7.09 22.23
C SER A 168 19.61 8.44 22.26
N CYS A 169 19.31 9.31 21.29
CA CYS A 169 19.90 10.64 21.22
C CYS A 169 19.64 11.44 22.52
N GLN A 170 18.44 11.32 23.08
CA GLN A 170 18.10 11.99 24.34
C GLN A 170 18.97 11.50 25.52
N ALA A 171 19.34 10.22 25.57
CA ALA A 171 20.22 9.70 26.62
C ALA A 171 21.66 10.20 26.49
N LEU A 172 22.06 10.61 25.28
CA LEU A 172 23.36 11.23 24.99
C LEU A 172 23.33 12.76 25.13
N GLY A 173 22.20 13.35 25.52
CA GLY A 173 22.02 14.81 25.57
C GLY A 173 21.92 15.47 24.20
N ILE A 174 21.65 14.70 23.14
CA ILE A 174 21.45 15.19 21.77
C ILE A 174 19.96 15.45 21.56
N THR A 175 19.60 16.72 21.47
CA THR A 175 18.21 17.21 21.34
C THR A 175 18.09 18.34 20.30
N ASP A 176 18.96 18.32 19.29
CA ASP A 176 18.87 19.24 18.15
C ASP A 176 19.72 18.71 16.96
N ALA A 177 19.64 19.43 15.84
CA ALA A 177 20.40 19.11 14.64
C ALA A 177 21.92 19.24 14.82
N THR A 178 22.38 20.24 15.58
CA THR A 178 23.82 20.50 15.79
C THR A 178 24.47 19.34 16.54
N GLY A 179 23.84 18.90 17.63
CA GLY A 179 24.27 17.75 18.41
C GLY A 179 24.26 16.46 17.60
N TRP A 180 23.22 16.24 16.80
CA TRP A 180 23.15 15.03 15.97
C TRP A 180 24.21 15.02 14.87
N VAL A 181 24.43 16.15 14.17
CA VAL A 181 25.50 16.28 13.17
C VAL A 181 26.88 16.14 13.81
N GLY A 182 27.07 16.69 15.01
CA GLY A 182 28.29 16.51 15.80
C GLY A 182 28.55 15.03 16.13
N HIS A 183 27.54 14.32 16.64
CA HIS A 183 27.60 12.87 16.87
C HIS A 183 27.94 12.10 15.60
N TYR A 184 27.18 12.35 14.53
CA TYR A 184 27.38 11.70 13.25
C TYR A 184 28.81 11.91 12.75
N ASN A 185 29.33 13.14 12.74
CA ASN A 185 30.70 13.48 12.31
C ASN A 185 31.79 12.88 13.21
N GLY A 186 31.52 12.74 14.51
CA GLY A 186 32.41 12.02 15.43
C GLY A 186 32.63 10.55 15.03
N LEU A 187 31.70 9.95 14.30
CA LEU A 187 31.78 8.57 13.80
C LEU A 187 32.54 8.43 12.47
N GLN A 188 33.20 9.47 11.96
CA GLN A 188 33.89 9.44 10.66
C GLN A 188 35.03 8.41 10.55
N ALA A 189 35.55 7.92 11.69
CA ALA A 189 36.53 6.83 11.71
C ALA A 189 35.95 5.50 11.19
N PHE A 190 34.62 5.37 11.18
CA PHE A 190 33.89 4.22 10.65
C PHE A 190 33.43 4.53 9.22
N ALA A 191 33.81 3.69 8.26
CA ALA A 191 33.48 3.89 6.85
C ALA A 191 32.11 3.28 6.48
N GLY A 192 31.39 3.96 5.58
CA GLY A 192 30.15 3.46 4.99
C GLY A 192 29.09 3.06 6.02
N THR A 193 28.45 1.91 5.80
CA THR A 193 27.37 1.40 6.65
C THR A 193 27.80 1.05 8.09
N ASN A 194 29.10 0.92 8.36
CA ASN A 194 29.61 0.72 9.72
C ASN A 194 29.34 1.94 10.63
N ARG A 195 29.32 3.15 10.02
CA ARG A 195 28.93 4.40 10.69
C ARG A 195 27.44 4.40 11.06
N HIS A 196 26.60 3.90 10.15
CA HIS A 196 25.14 3.82 10.31
C HIS A 196 24.73 2.94 11.50
N GLN A 197 25.47 1.87 11.75
CA GLN A 197 25.25 0.97 12.88
C GLN A 197 25.40 1.66 14.25
N ARG A 198 26.13 2.80 14.32
CA ARG A 198 26.47 3.54 15.55
C ARG A 198 25.68 4.83 15.77
N LEU A 199 24.69 5.09 14.92
CA LEU A 199 23.84 6.29 15.04
C LEU A 199 23.01 6.21 16.33
N CYS A 200 22.86 7.35 17.02
CA CYS A 200 21.77 7.48 17.97
C CYS A 200 20.45 7.69 17.21
N GLY A 201 19.37 7.14 17.76
CA GLY A 201 18.00 7.37 17.28
C GLY A 201 17.19 8.18 18.27
N PHE A 202 16.24 8.96 17.78
CA PHE A 202 15.31 9.71 18.62
C PHE A 202 14.23 8.78 19.15
N SER A 203 14.17 8.62 20.47
CA SER A 203 13.19 7.75 21.13
C SER A 203 11.78 8.33 21.06
N LEU A 204 10.83 7.50 20.66
CA LEU A 204 9.38 7.77 20.68
C LEU A 204 8.64 6.73 21.53
N LYS A 205 9.35 6.06 22.45
CA LYS A 205 8.76 5.05 23.34
C LYS A 205 7.57 5.62 24.10
N ARG A 206 6.54 4.80 24.29
CA ARG A 206 5.31 5.18 25.01
C ARG A 206 5.54 5.58 26.48
N SER A 207 6.69 5.22 27.06
CA SER A 207 7.11 5.66 28.40
C SER A 207 7.44 7.15 28.47
N LEU A 208 7.73 7.81 27.35
CA LEU A 208 7.91 9.26 27.27
C LEU A 208 6.55 9.96 27.25
N GLY A 209 6.48 11.19 27.78
CA GLY A 209 5.31 12.06 27.62
C GLY A 209 5.08 12.46 26.17
N ARG A 210 3.83 12.84 25.81
CA ARG A 210 3.48 13.29 24.44
C ARG A 210 4.39 14.41 23.95
N ALA A 211 4.57 15.46 24.76
CA ALA A 211 5.45 16.58 24.43
C ALA A 211 6.90 16.14 24.18
N GLN A 212 7.45 15.23 24.98
CA GLN A 212 8.81 14.74 24.79
C GLN A 212 8.97 13.98 23.47
N ARG A 213 7.97 13.18 23.08
CA ARG A 213 7.97 12.50 21.77
C ARG A 213 7.84 13.49 20.62
N THR A 214 7.03 14.53 20.80
CA THR A 214 6.84 15.58 19.79
C THR A 214 8.15 16.33 19.54
N GLU A 215 8.84 16.77 20.60
CA GLU A 215 10.15 17.42 20.47
C GLU A 215 11.20 16.47 19.88
N ALA A 216 11.25 15.20 20.32
CA ALA A 216 12.14 14.19 19.75
C ALA A 216 11.96 14.02 18.22
N PHE A 217 10.72 14.10 17.72
CA PHE A 217 10.48 14.00 16.28
C PHE A 217 10.81 15.28 15.53
N LYS A 218 10.67 16.45 16.16
CA LYS A 218 11.18 17.72 15.60
C LYS A 218 12.70 17.66 15.45
N ASP A 219 13.41 17.14 16.46
CA ASP A 219 14.86 16.97 16.41
C ASP A 219 15.28 15.99 15.29
N PHE A 220 14.53 14.89 15.11
CA PHE A 220 14.72 13.97 13.97
C PHE A 220 14.58 14.69 12.62
N ILE A 221 13.52 15.48 12.44
CA ILE A 221 13.30 16.27 11.21
C ILE A 221 14.47 17.22 10.98
N SER A 222 14.85 18.00 12.00
CA SER A 222 15.94 18.98 11.89
C SER A 222 17.30 18.32 11.62
N ALA A 223 17.58 17.18 12.25
CA ALA A 223 18.81 16.42 12.00
C ALA A 223 18.88 15.92 10.54
N ARG A 224 17.77 15.39 10.00
CA ARG A 224 17.72 14.96 8.60
C ARG A 224 17.84 16.13 7.63
N GLN A 225 17.21 17.27 7.92
CA GLN A 225 17.35 18.50 7.13
C GLN A 225 18.81 19.00 7.09
N ALA A 226 19.52 18.95 8.22
CA ALA A 226 20.90 19.40 8.30
C ALA A 226 21.87 18.63 7.39
N ILE A 227 21.54 17.38 7.03
CA ILE A 227 22.34 16.56 6.12
C ILE A 227 21.71 16.39 4.74
N ALA A 228 20.60 17.06 4.43
CA ALA A 228 19.76 16.75 3.26
C ALA A 228 20.51 16.78 1.91
N ASN A 229 21.52 17.64 1.77
CA ASN A 229 22.31 17.77 0.54
C ASN A 229 23.54 16.84 0.47
N THR A 230 23.76 16.00 1.47
CA THR A 230 24.86 15.02 1.48
C THR A 230 24.51 13.80 0.61
N SER A 231 25.52 13.12 0.06
CA SER A 231 25.30 11.87 -0.68
C SER A 231 24.63 10.82 0.22
N ASP A 232 25.04 10.72 1.48
CA ASP A 232 24.49 9.75 2.42
C ASP A 232 23.00 9.97 2.67
N ALA A 233 22.54 11.22 2.85
CA ALA A 233 21.11 11.48 2.94
C ALA A 233 20.37 11.18 1.63
N LEU A 234 20.96 11.45 0.47
CA LEU A 234 20.27 11.21 -0.80
C LEU A 234 20.20 9.72 -1.18
N GLU A 235 21.18 8.93 -0.75
CA GLU A 235 21.31 7.50 -1.10
C GLU A 235 20.79 6.57 0.00
N THR A 236 20.63 7.09 1.23
CA THR A 236 20.14 6.33 2.38
C THR A 236 18.82 6.89 2.88
N GLN A 237 17.84 6.01 3.01
CA GLN A 237 16.50 6.33 3.50
C GLN A 237 16.55 6.78 4.97
N THR A 238 15.53 7.51 5.41
CA THR A 238 15.27 7.60 6.86
C THR A 238 14.80 6.23 7.36
N GLU A 239 15.03 5.94 8.64
CA GLU A 239 14.56 4.70 9.25
C GLU A 239 13.78 4.98 10.54
N LEU A 240 12.47 4.76 10.47
CA LEU A 240 11.60 4.72 11.63
C LEU A 240 11.35 3.27 12.03
N ARG A 241 11.24 3.04 13.34
CA ARG A 241 10.77 1.76 13.88
C ARG A 241 9.35 1.89 14.34
N VAL A 242 8.48 1.04 13.80
CA VAL A 242 7.07 0.92 14.18
C VAL A 242 6.90 -0.34 15.00
N ALA A 243 6.16 -0.27 16.10
CA ALA A 243 5.80 -1.48 16.86
C ALA A 243 5.04 -2.46 15.96
N THR A 244 5.32 -3.76 16.07
CA THR A 244 4.61 -4.79 15.29
C THR A 244 3.10 -4.74 15.51
N TRP A 245 2.36 -5.15 14.49
CA TRP A 245 0.90 -5.26 14.48
C TRP A 245 0.47 -6.71 14.24
N ASP A 246 -0.79 -7.00 14.56
CA ASP A 246 -1.41 -8.29 14.24
C ASP A 246 -1.59 -8.46 12.73
N LYS A 247 -1.74 -9.70 12.27
CA LYS A 247 -1.92 -9.99 10.84
C LYS A 247 -3.06 -9.16 10.26
N ASP A 248 -2.79 -8.58 9.09
CA ASP A 248 -3.70 -7.83 8.23
C ASP A 248 -4.26 -6.52 8.85
N ASN A 249 -3.66 -6.05 9.96
CA ASN A 249 -4.07 -4.84 10.67
C ASN A 249 -3.26 -3.57 10.35
N VAL A 250 -2.33 -3.62 9.39
CA VAL A 250 -1.69 -2.39 8.91
C VAL A 250 -2.68 -1.55 8.08
N PRO A 251 -2.78 -0.24 8.33
CA PRO A 251 -3.59 0.65 7.52
C PRO A 251 -2.85 1.02 6.23
N VAL A 252 -2.86 0.11 5.25
CA VAL A 252 -2.27 0.36 3.92
C VAL A 252 -3.11 1.40 3.19
N ALA A 253 -2.47 2.50 2.76
CA ALA A 253 -3.10 3.51 1.91
C ALA A 253 -3.03 3.12 0.43
N ALA A 254 -1.86 2.64 -0.01
CA ALA A 254 -1.59 2.22 -1.38
C ALA A 254 -0.40 1.25 -1.42
N PHE A 255 -0.36 0.39 -2.44
CA PHE A 255 0.90 -0.19 -2.90
C PHE A 255 1.58 0.79 -3.85
N PHE A 256 2.90 0.73 -3.99
CA PHE A 256 3.63 1.57 -4.93
C PHE A 256 4.68 0.80 -5.71
N TYR A 257 5.08 1.36 -6.85
CA TYR A 257 6.31 1.00 -7.57
C TYR A 257 7.11 2.24 -7.96
N SER A 258 8.43 2.12 -7.89
CA SER A 258 9.39 3.19 -8.17
C SER A 258 10.09 3.07 -9.54
N LEU A 259 10.10 1.87 -10.12
CA LEU A 259 10.56 1.56 -11.48
C LEU A 259 9.64 0.48 -12.09
N ASP A 260 9.61 0.35 -13.41
CA ASP A 260 8.76 -0.63 -14.11
C ASP A 260 9.01 -2.08 -13.65
N ALA A 261 10.26 -2.39 -13.28
CA ALA A 261 10.64 -3.68 -12.71
C ALA A 261 9.88 -4.02 -11.41
N GLY A 262 9.34 -3.00 -10.71
CA GLY A 262 8.54 -3.12 -9.49
C GLY A 262 7.04 -3.29 -9.71
N ARG A 263 6.55 -2.92 -10.89
CA ARG A 263 5.12 -2.72 -11.16
C ARG A 263 4.31 -4.00 -11.01
N LYS A 264 4.81 -5.10 -11.57
CA LYS A 264 4.19 -6.43 -11.46
C LYS A 264 4.04 -6.88 -10.02
N GLN A 265 5.08 -6.72 -9.19
CA GLN A 265 5.00 -7.12 -7.78
C GLN A 265 4.00 -6.25 -7.00
N ALA A 266 3.97 -4.94 -7.26
CA ALA A 266 2.99 -4.04 -6.63
C ALA A 266 1.55 -4.45 -6.94
N MET A 267 1.27 -4.83 -8.19
CA MET A 267 -0.03 -5.31 -8.64
C MET A 267 -0.40 -6.66 -8.01
N LYS A 268 0.55 -7.59 -7.90
CA LYS A 268 0.33 -8.85 -7.16
C LYS A 268 0.05 -8.59 -5.68
N ASN A 269 0.79 -7.68 -5.05
CA ASN A 269 0.56 -7.31 -3.64
C ASN A 269 -0.83 -6.69 -3.44
N GLN A 270 -1.28 -5.85 -4.38
CA GLN A 270 -2.63 -5.28 -4.39
C GLN A 270 -3.71 -6.36 -4.44
N PHE A 271 -3.53 -7.34 -5.32
CA PHE A 271 -4.46 -8.45 -5.49
C PHE A 271 -4.54 -9.30 -4.22
N ASP A 272 -3.40 -9.77 -3.72
CA ASP A 272 -3.33 -10.56 -2.49
C ASP A 272 -3.96 -9.79 -1.32
N TYR A 273 -3.67 -8.49 -1.16
CA TYR A 273 -4.22 -7.69 -0.07
C TYR A 273 -5.75 -7.65 -0.11
N TYR A 274 -6.34 -7.47 -1.29
CA TYR A 274 -7.78 -7.50 -1.44
C TYR A 274 -8.37 -8.88 -1.09
N GLN A 275 -7.72 -9.97 -1.50
CA GLN A 275 -8.20 -11.31 -1.21
C GLN A 275 -8.23 -11.60 0.30
N HIS A 276 -7.19 -11.17 1.01
CA HIS A 276 -7.06 -11.41 2.45
C HIS A 276 -7.89 -10.47 3.31
N THR A 277 -8.01 -9.20 2.91
CA THR A 277 -8.62 -8.17 3.76
C THR A 277 -10.01 -7.70 3.29
N GLY A 278 -10.38 -8.02 2.04
CA GLY A 278 -11.53 -7.42 1.36
C GLY A 278 -11.40 -5.92 1.09
N SER A 279 -10.27 -5.30 1.45
CA SER A 279 -10.05 -3.86 1.32
C SER A 279 -9.38 -3.55 -0.01
N TRP A 280 -10.00 -2.68 -0.79
CA TRP A 280 -9.40 -2.16 -2.02
C TRP A 280 -8.45 -1.01 -1.69
N VAL A 281 -7.21 -1.11 -2.20
CA VAL A 281 -6.21 -0.04 -2.18
C VAL A 281 -5.58 0.06 -3.57
N PRO A 282 -5.20 1.26 -4.05
CA PRO A 282 -4.59 1.39 -5.37
C PRO A 282 -3.11 0.98 -5.37
N VAL A 283 -2.59 0.72 -6.57
CA VAL A 283 -1.17 0.82 -6.87
C VAL A 283 -0.86 2.22 -7.39
N VAL A 284 0.18 2.87 -6.88
CA VAL A 284 0.58 4.22 -7.27
C VAL A 284 2.00 4.21 -7.84
N ARG A 285 2.21 4.90 -8.96
CA ARG A 285 3.56 5.21 -9.45
C ARG A 285 4.17 6.24 -8.51
N PHE A 286 5.31 5.91 -7.92
CA PHE A 286 6.03 6.79 -7.00
C PHE A 286 7.38 7.18 -7.60
N ASP A 287 7.49 8.41 -8.07
CA ASP A 287 8.78 9.02 -8.44
C ASP A 287 9.44 9.62 -7.19
N PHE A 288 10.57 9.05 -6.79
CA PHE A 288 11.38 9.57 -5.68
C PHE A 288 12.14 10.84 -6.11
N PRO A 289 12.34 11.80 -5.19
CA PRO A 289 13.11 13.00 -5.46
C PRO A 289 14.58 12.66 -5.73
N GLN A 290 15.19 13.34 -6.71
CA GLN A 290 16.59 13.09 -7.10
C GLN A 290 17.60 13.98 -6.35
N SER A 291 17.09 15.00 -5.66
CA SER A 291 17.83 15.89 -4.76
C SER A 291 16.91 16.40 -3.65
N ALA A 292 17.48 16.97 -2.59
CA ALA A 292 16.74 17.55 -1.46
C ALA A 292 15.78 18.69 -1.86
N ASN A 293 16.02 19.32 -3.01
CA ASN A 293 15.22 20.45 -3.50
C ASN A 293 14.20 20.04 -4.58
N SER A 294 14.14 18.74 -4.92
CA SER A 294 13.14 18.20 -5.84
C SER A 294 12.01 17.52 -5.06
N ALA A 295 10.80 17.51 -5.62
CA ALA A 295 9.65 16.88 -4.98
C ALA A 295 9.47 15.43 -5.43
N ALA A 296 9.01 14.58 -4.51
CA ALA A 296 8.36 13.33 -4.86
C ALA A 296 7.12 13.59 -5.75
N ARG A 297 6.79 12.65 -6.62
CA ARG A 297 5.52 12.67 -7.38
C ARG A 297 4.81 11.33 -7.27
N PHE A 298 3.49 11.41 -7.26
CA PHE A 298 2.59 10.27 -7.15
C PHE A 298 1.59 10.33 -8.29
N SER A 299 1.38 9.22 -9.00
CA SER A 299 0.40 9.19 -10.08
C SER A 299 -0.32 7.85 -10.18
N CYS A 300 -1.52 7.92 -10.74
CA CYS A 300 -2.33 6.77 -11.09
C CYS A 300 -2.07 6.38 -12.54
N GLU A 301 -1.67 5.14 -12.75
CA GLU A 301 -1.56 4.52 -14.07
C GLU A 301 -2.64 3.44 -14.16
N ALA A 302 -3.53 3.56 -15.14
CA ALA A 302 -4.70 2.69 -15.26
C ALA A 302 -4.32 1.21 -15.47
N ASP A 303 -3.19 0.99 -16.12
CA ASP A 303 -2.62 -0.32 -16.40
C ASP A 303 -1.75 -0.86 -15.24
N ALA A 304 -1.49 -0.05 -14.21
CA ALA A 304 -0.78 -0.44 -12.99
C ALA A 304 -1.71 -0.96 -11.87
N GLN A 305 -3.01 -1.16 -12.13
CA GLN A 305 -3.93 -1.84 -11.21
C GLN A 305 -4.14 -3.29 -11.65
N HIS A 306 -4.20 -4.24 -10.72
CA HIS A 306 -4.48 -5.63 -11.08
C HIS A 306 -5.87 -5.77 -11.73
N ARG A 307 -5.93 -6.29 -12.96
CA ARG A 307 -7.17 -6.38 -13.77
C ARG A 307 -8.26 -7.28 -13.18
N ASP A 308 -7.89 -8.33 -12.46
CA ASP A 308 -8.85 -9.20 -11.77
C ASP A 308 -9.40 -8.64 -10.46
N LEU A 309 -9.07 -7.40 -10.08
CA LEU A 309 -9.74 -6.76 -8.95
C LEU A 309 -11.12 -6.23 -9.36
N PRO A 310 -12.09 -6.23 -8.42
CA PRO A 310 -13.30 -5.46 -8.63
C PRO A 310 -12.95 -3.99 -8.84
N ARG A 311 -13.71 -3.36 -9.73
CA ARG A 311 -13.73 -1.90 -9.85
C ARG A 311 -14.60 -1.34 -8.71
N ARG A 312 -14.74 -0.01 -8.67
CA ARG A 312 -15.52 0.67 -7.62
C ARG A 312 -16.92 0.09 -7.48
N ILE A 313 -17.23 -0.46 -6.30
CA ILE A 313 -18.56 -0.96 -5.95
C ILE A 313 -19.52 0.23 -5.83
N GLN A 314 -20.52 0.29 -6.70
CA GLN A 314 -21.51 1.37 -6.72
C GLN A 314 -22.75 1.06 -5.86
N ALA A 315 -23.16 -0.21 -5.84
CA ALA A 315 -24.25 -0.71 -5.03
C ALA A 315 -23.93 -2.12 -4.53
N SER A 316 -24.49 -2.49 -3.38
CA SER A 316 -24.39 -3.84 -2.81
C SER A 316 -25.71 -4.22 -2.13
N SER A 317 -25.89 -5.53 -1.93
CA SER A 317 -27.07 -6.16 -1.35
C SER A 317 -26.67 -7.06 -0.19
N ASN A 318 -27.59 -7.28 0.74
CA ASN A 318 -27.42 -8.24 1.83
C ASN A 318 -27.72 -9.70 1.41
N LYS A 319 -28.24 -9.91 0.19
CA LYS A 319 -28.49 -11.24 -0.37
C LYS A 319 -27.22 -11.75 -1.08
N PRO A 320 -26.87 -13.04 -0.94
CA PRO A 320 -25.70 -13.59 -1.61
C PRO A 320 -25.88 -13.57 -3.13
N TYR A 321 -24.79 -13.30 -3.86
CA TYR A 321 -24.77 -13.33 -5.32
C TYR A 321 -24.34 -14.69 -5.88
N ILE A 322 -23.42 -15.38 -5.19
CA ILE A 322 -22.83 -16.66 -5.62
C ILE A 322 -23.29 -17.80 -4.72
N GLN A 323 -23.89 -18.83 -5.34
CA GLN A 323 -24.30 -20.05 -4.65
C GLN A 323 -23.09 -20.97 -4.44
N SER A 324 -22.37 -21.28 -5.52
CA SER A 324 -21.19 -22.15 -5.52
C SER A 324 -20.26 -21.79 -6.67
N ALA A 325 -18.99 -22.17 -6.57
CA ALA A 325 -18.09 -22.22 -7.71
C ALA A 325 -17.10 -23.38 -7.56
N GLU A 326 -16.74 -23.99 -8.68
CA GLU A 326 -15.76 -25.10 -8.72
C GLU A 326 -14.85 -24.98 -9.93
N TRP A 327 -13.59 -25.38 -9.77
CA TRP A 327 -12.64 -25.44 -10.86
C TRP A 327 -12.77 -26.76 -11.59
N ILE A 328 -13.01 -26.69 -12.89
CA ILE A 328 -13.11 -27.88 -13.75
C ILE A 328 -12.30 -27.68 -15.03
N GLN A 329 -11.97 -28.79 -15.68
CA GLN A 329 -11.39 -28.78 -17.01
C GLN A 329 -12.47 -29.03 -18.06
N ARG A 330 -12.41 -28.30 -19.16
CA ARG A 330 -13.33 -28.46 -20.28
C ARG A 330 -12.67 -28.11 -21.60
N ASP A 331 -13.20 -28.69 -22.67
CA ASP A 331 -12.83 -28.30 -24.03
C ASP A 331 -13.44 -26.93 -24.34
N ASP A 332 -12.64 -26.05 -24.91
CA ASP A 332 -13.02 -24.73 -25.38
C ASP A 332 -12.76 -24.62 -26.89
N PRO A 333 -13.71 -24.03 -27.67
CA PRO A 333 -13.57 -23.91 -29.12
C PRO A 333 -12.34 -23.14 -29.60
N HIS A 334 -11.79 -22.24 -28.77
CA HIS A 334 -10.65 -21.38 -29.12
C HIS A 334 -9.36 -21.76 -28.37
N LEU A 335 -9.50 -22.19 -27.12
CA LEU A 335 -8.38 -22.48 -26.21
C LEU A 335 -7.93 -23.96 -26.25
N GLY A 336 -8.70 -24.85 -26.88
CA GLY A 336 -8.36 -26.26 -27.03
C GLY A 336 -8.92 -27.14 -25.91
N LYS A 337 -8.24 -28.26 -25.63
CA LYS A 337 -8.71 -29.26 -24.66
C LYS A 337 -8.26 -28.96 -23.24
N ASP A 338 -9.02 -29.47 -22.27
CA ASP A 338 -8.66 -29.51 -20.85
C ASP A 338 -8.35 -28.13 -20.22
N VAL A 339 -9.04 -27.09 -20.70
CA VAL A 339 -8.89 -25.72 -20.25
C VAL A 339 -9.49 -25.56 -18.87
N TRP A 340 -8.71 -25.00 -17.93
CA TRP A 340 -9.22 -24.66 -16.61
C TRP A 340 -10.27 -23.55 -16.70
N SER A 341 -11.43 -23.83 -16.15
CA SER A 341 -12.54 -22.88 -16.01
C SER A 341 -13.08 -22.91 -14.59
N LEU A 342 -13.42 -21.73 -14.07
CA LEU A 342 -14.26 -21.62 -12.88
C LEU A 342 -15.73 -21.74 -13.31
N ALA A 343 -16.38 -22.83 -12.93
CA ALA A 343 -17.80 -23.05 -13.09
C ALA A 343 -18.56 -22.39 -11.93
N VAL A 344 -19.16 -21.24 -12.17
CA VAL A 344 -19.85 -20.42 -11.18
C VAL A 344 -21.36 -20.63 -11.26
N THR A 345 -21.99 -21.03 -10.16
CA THR A 345 -23.45 -21.07 -10.03
C THR A 345 -23.92 -19.80 -9.31
N PRO A 346 -24.55 -18.84 -10.01
CA PRO A 346 -25.12 -17.65 -9.38
C PRO A 346 -26.46 -17.98 -8.70
N THR A 347 -26.77 -17.25 -7.63
CA THR A 347 -28.09 -17.31 -6.98
C THR A 347 -29.17 -16.69 -7.88
N ALA A 348 -30.45 -16.89 -7.53
CA ALA A 348 -31.55 -16.19 -8.21
C ALA A 348 -31.40 -14.66 -8.14
N HIS A 349 -30.87 -14.13 -7.03
CA HIS A 349 -30.54 -12.72 -6.89
C HIS A 349 -29.40 -12.32 -7.83
N GLY A 350 -28.28 -13.05 -7.81
CA GLY A 350 -27.10 -12.81 -8.65
C GLY A 350 -27.42 -12.73 -10.15
N ARG A 351 -28.35 -13.56 -10.64
CA ARG A 351 -28.80 -13.53 -12.05
C ARG A 351 -29.66 -12.32 -12.44
N ARG A 352 -30.12 -11.54 -11.45
CA ARG A 352 -31.11 -10.46 -11.62
C ARG A 352 -30.62 -9.11 -11.13
N ILE A 353 -29.33 -8.99 -10.82
CA ILE A 353 -28.72 -7.74 -10.39
C ILE A 353 -28.69 -6.69 -11.50
N ALA A 354 -28.70 -5.42 -11.11
CA ALA A 354 -28.49 -4.30 -12.02
C ALA A 354 -26.99 -4.07 -12.29
N ALA A 355 -26.67 -3.26 -13.30
CA ALA A 355 -25.29 -2.99 -13.72
C ALA A 355 -24.42 -2.37 -12.61
N ASN A 356 -25.00 -1.63 -11.67
CA ASN A 356 -24.30 -1.01 -10.55
C ASN A 356 -23.95 -2.00 -9.41
N GLU A 357 -24.47 -3.23 -9.43
CA GLU A 357 -24.18 -4.29 -8.46
C GLU A 357 -23.18 -5.34 -8.98
N THR A 358 -22.75 -5.28 -10.24
CA THR A 358 -21.86 -6.30 -10.83
C THR A 358 -20.52 -6.41 -10.10
N GLU A 359 -19.97 -5.28 -9.64
CA GLU A 359 -18.72 -5.27 -8.88
C GLU A 359 -18.90 -5.89 -7.48
N ALA A 360 -20.06 -5.75 -6.85
CA ALA A 360 -20.34 -6.41 -5.57
C ALA A 360 -20.43 -7.93 -5.73
N MET A 361 -21.07 -8.40 -6.81
CA MET A 361 -21.09 -9.83 -7.15
C MET A 361 -19.68 -10.37 -7.43
N TYR A 362 -18.88 -9.64 -8.21
CA TYR A 362 -17.51 -10.05 -8.52
C TYR A 362 -16.61 -10.03 -7.27
N ALA A 363 -16.75 -9.03 -6.42
CA ALA A 363 -16.10 -8.95 -5.12
C ALA A 363 -16.43 -10.15 -4.23
N GLU A 364 -17.71 -10.56 -4.17
CA GLU A 364 -18.12 -11.77 -3.43
C GLU A 364 -17.46 -13.03 -4.01
N LEU A 365 -17.43 -13.16 -5.34
CA LEU A 365 -16.81 -14.30 -6.01
C LEU A 365 -15.30 -14.37 -5.72
N LEU A 366 -14.58 -13.27 -5.88
CA LEU A 366 -13.15 -13.17 -5.63
C LEU A 366 -12.81 -13.47 -4.16
N ARG A 367 -13.59 -12.95 -3.20
CA ARG A 367 -13.39 -13.22 -1.77
C ARG A 367 -13.62 -14.69 -1.40
N LYS A 368 -14.56 -15.37 -2.07
CA LYS A 368 -14.89 -16.77 -1.77
C LYS A 368 -13.97 -17.78 -2.46
N TYR A 369 -13.50 -17.47 -3.67
CA TYR A 369 -12.83 -18.45 -4.56
C TYR A 369 -11.52 -17.96 -5.18
N GLY A 370 -11.09 -16.73 -4.89
CA GLY A 370 -9.92 -16.12 -5.51
C GLY A 370 -8.58 -16.68 -5.05
N ASP A 371 -8.48 -17.19 -3.81
CA ASP A 371 -7.22 -17.69 -3.22
C ASP A 371 -6.70 -18.98 -3.90
N ASP A 372 -7.39 -19.46 -4.93
CA ASP A 372 -6.93 -20.57 -5.75
C ASP A 372 -5.87 -20.10 -6.77
N PRO A 373 -4.71 -20.77 -6.87
CA PRO A 373 -3.63 -20.39 -7.80
C PRO A 373 -4.06 -20.42 -9.28
N ARG A 374 -5.19 -21.06 -9.63
CA ARG A 374 -5.76 -21.03 -10.97
C ARG A 374 -6.46 -19.71 -11.30
N TRP A 375 -6.75 -18.85 -10.33
CA TRP A 375 -7.47 -17.59 -10.57
C TRP A 375 -6.62 -16.55 -11.30
N SER A 376 -5.40 -16.31 -10.82
CA SER A 376 -4.50 -15.25 -11.28
C SER A 376 -3.04 -15.72 -11.29
N GLY A 377 -2.25 -15.28 -12.26
CA GLY A 377 -0.87 -15.71 -12.45
C GLY A 377 -0.30 -15.19 -13.77
N ASP A 378 1.00 -15.39 -13.97
CA ASP A 378 1.77 -14.82 -15.10
C ASP A 378 1.28 -15.27 -16.48
N ARG A 379 0.51 -16.37 -16.55
CA ARG A 379 -0.07 -16.91 -17.79
C ARG A 379 -1.53 -16.49 -18.02
N TYR A 380 -2.13 -15.73 -17.11
CA TYR A 380 -3.54 -15.38 -17.13
C TYR A 380 -3.77 -13.92 -17.56
N GLY A 381 -4.92 -13.67 -18.19
CA GLY A 381 -5.16 -12.43 -18.96
C GLY A 381 -5.92 -11.34 -18.22
N GLY A 382 -6.33 -11.59 -16.97
CA GLY A 382 -7.10 -10.64 -16.17
C GLY A 382 -8.60 -10.57 -16.54
N GLY A 383 -9.09 -11.54 -17.31
CA GLY A 383 -10.44 -11.51 -17.90
C GLY A 383 -11.56 -12.01 -17.00
N MET A 384 -11.30 -12.48 -15.77
CA MET A 384 -12.32 -13.11 -14.93
C MET A 384 -13.49 -12.18 -14.63
N ARG A 385 -13.18 -10.93 -14.26
CA ARG A 385 -14.18 -9.87 -14.06
C ARG A 385 -15.02 -9.66 -15.33
N ARG A 386 -14.34 -9.50 -16.48
CA ARG A 386 -15.02 -9.21 -17.74
C ARG A 386 -15.96 -10.32 -18.16
N GLN A 387 -15.55 -11.58 -18.00
CA GLN A 387 -16.38 -12.74 -18.31
C GLN A 387 -17.64 -12.77 -17.46
N LEU A 388 -17.55 -12.52 -16.14
CA LEU A 388 -18.72 -12.46 -15.28
C LEU A 388 -19.70 -11.37 -15.72
N VAL A 389 -19.21 -10.15 -15.96
CA VAL A 389 -20.03 -9.03 -16.42
C VAL A 389 -20.66 -9.34 -17.79
N CYS A 390 -19.94 -10.03 -18.67
CA CYS A 390 -20.48 -10.45 -19.95
C CYS A 390 -21.60 -11.50 -19.78
N HIS A 391 -21.41 -12.52 -18.93
CA HIS A 391 -22.46 -13.51 -18.64
C HIS A 391 -23.74 -12.85 -18.13
N LEU A 392 -23.61 -11.78 -17.34
CA LEU A 392 -24.76 -11.02 -16.85
C LEU A 392 -25.43 -10.20 -17.95
N ASN A 393 -24.76 -9.75 -19.01
CA ASN A 393 -25.33 -8.79 -19.97
C ASN A 393 -25.48 -9.32 -21.40
N GLY A 394 -24.88 -10.45 -21.73
CA GLY A 394 -24.82 -11.01 -23.06
C GLY A 394 -26.00 -11.91 -23.43
N THR A 395 -26.09 -12.19 -24.72
CA THR A 395 -27.02 -13.15 -25.31
C THR A 395 -26.25 -14.18 -26.12
N ASP A 396 -26.76 -15.40 -26.16
CA ASP A 396 -26.22 -16.53 -26.91
C ASP A 396 -27.37 -17.16 -27.69
N GLN A 397 -27.31 -17.07 -29.02
CA GLN A 397 -28.39 -17.50 -29.93
C GLN A 397 -29.78 -16.92 -29.56
N GLY A 398 -29.80 -15.64 -29.16
CA GLY A 398 -31.02 -14.93 -28.77
C GLY A 398 -31.52 -15.22 -27.34
N ARG A 399 -30.84 -16.08 -26.57
CA ARG A 399 -31.16 -16.37 -25.17
C ARG A 399 -30.25 -15.58 -24.24
N ALA A 400 -30.78 -15.07 -23.14
CA ALA A 400 -29.98 -14.34 -22.16
C ALA A 400 -28.99 -15.29 -21.47
N ILE A 401 -27.69 -14.97 -21.50
CA ILE A 401 -26.64 -15.81 -20.89
C ILE A 401 -26.82 -15.86 -19.37
N ARG A 402 -27.35 -14.78 -18.76
CA ARG A 402 -27.63 -14.69 -17.32
C ARG A 402 -28.60 -15.76 -16.79
N ASP A 403 -29.33 -16.43 -17.68
CA ASP A 403 -30.26 -17.50 -17.30
C ASP A 403 -29.61 -18.89 -17.26
N LYS A 404 -28.36 -19.02 -17.76
CA LYS A 404 -27.59 -20.26 -17.68
C LYS A 404 -27.43 -20.67 -16.20
N PRO A 405 -27.54 -21.97 -15.88
CA PRO A 405 -27.37 -22.44 -14.51
C PRO A 405 -25.95 -22.25 -13.98
N VAL A 406 -24.97 -22.27 -14.89
CA VAL A 406 -23.54 -22.15 -14.60
C VAL A 406 -22.92 -21.18 -15.60
N TYR A 407 -22.06 -20.30 -15.11
CA TYR A 407 -21.17 -19.44 -15.90
C TYR A 407 -19.78 -20.06 -15.88
N ASN A 408 -19.20 -20.29 -17.06
CA ASN A 408 -17.87 -20.85 -17.18
C ASN A 408 -16.93 -19.71 -17.52
N MET A 409 -15.90 -19.52 -16.70
CA MET A 409 -14.98 -18.41 -16.85
C MET A 409 -13.55 -18.93 -16.82
N GLU A 410 -12.79 -18.61 -17.86
CA GLU A 410 -11.42 -19.08 -18.05
C GLU A 410 -10.43 -17.96 -17.68
N PRO A 411 -9.53 -18.16 -16.70
CA PRO A 411 -8.60 -17.13 -16.22
C PRO A 411 -7.62 -16.68 -17.31
N ILE A 412 -7.39 -17.54 -18.32
CA ILE A 412 -6.50 -17.27 -19.45
C ILE A 412 -7.05 -16.21 -20.44
N ARG A 413 -8.35 -15.88 -20.38
CA ARG A 413 -8.93 -14.86 -21.27
C ARG A 413 -8.46 -13.45 -20.90
N PRO A 414 -8.30 -12.56 -21.88
CA PRO A 414 -7.86 -11.18 -21.63
C PRO A 414 -8.95 -10.33 -20.95
N ASP A 415 -8.55 -9.31 -20.20
CA ASP A 415 -9.45 -8.21 -19.80
C ASP A 415 -9.83 -7.35 -21.01
N ALA A 416 -10.86 -7.78 -21.73
CA ALA A 416 -11.38 -7.08 -22.89
C ALA A 416 -12.31 -5.91 -22.50
N THR A 417 -12.66 -5.09 -23.48
CA THR A 417 -13.76 -4.12 -23.29
C THR A 417 -15.11 -4.84 -23.18
N GLN A 418 -16.13 -4.18 -22.61
CA GLN A 418 -17.48 -4.76 -22.54
C GLN A 418 -18.03 -5.04 -23.94
N GLN A 419 -17.83 -4.11 -24.87
CA GLN A 419 -18.30 -4.22 -26.24
C GLN A 419 -17.68 -5.42 -26.94
N GLN A 420 -16.36 -5.60 -26.79
CA GLN A 420 -15.67 -6.74 -27.37
C GLN A 420 -16.15 -8.06 -26.75
N ALA A 421 -16.26 -8.14 -25.42
CA ALA A 421 -16.73 -9.35 -24.76
C ALA A 421 -18.15 -9.75 -25.22
N LEU A 422 -19.05 -8.79 -25.40
CA LEU A 422 -20.39 -9.06 -25.94
C LEU A 422 -20.35 -9.51 -27.41
N ALA A 423 -19.52 -8.88 -28.23
CA ALA A 423 -19.39 -9.23 -29.65
C ALA A 423 -18.82 -10.64 -29.87
N GLU A 424 -17.95 -11.10 -28.97
CA GLU A 424 -17.31 -12.41 -29.01
C GLU A 424 -17.99 -13.45 -28.09
N GLY A 425 -19.26 -13.22 -27.71
CA GLY A 425 -20.04 -14.22 -26.97
C GLY A 425 -19.49 -14.58 -25.59
N CYS A 426 -18.83 -13.62 -24.93
CA CYS A 426 -18.14 -13.74 -23.64
C CYS A 426 -16.84 -14.56 -23.63
N ASN A 427 -16.42 -15.10 -24.78
CA ASN A 427 -15.26 -15.98 -24.91
C ASN A 427 -14.12 -15.32 -25.71
N VAL A 428 -13.67 -14.14 -25.25
CA VAL A 428 -12.68 -13.33 -25.99
C VAL A 428 -11.37 -14.09 -26.25
N TRP A 429 -10.82 -13.93 -27.46
CA TRP A 429 -9.58 -14.56 -27.94
C TRP A 429 -8.80 -13.61 -28.89
N PRO A 430 -7.43 -13.65 -28.97
CA PRO A 430 -6.49 -14.58 -28.33
C PRO A 430 -6.36 -14.42 -26.82
N ALA A 431 -5.93 -15.49 -26.15
CA ALA A 431 -5.39 -15.38 -24.79
C ALA A 431 -4.16 -14.47 -24.82
N VAL A 432 -4.10 -13.54 -23.88
CA VAL A 432 -2.97 -12.62 -23.73
C VAL A 432 -2.50 -12.67 -22.28
N PRO A 433 -1.25 -13.10 -21.99
CA PRO A 433 -0.68 -12.96 -20.66
C PRO A 433 -0.70 -11.49 -20.23
N TYR A 434 -1.12 -11.22 -19.00
CA TYR A 434 -1.24 -9.85 -18.49
C TYR A 434 -0.11 -9.45 -17.53
N LEU A 435 0.47 -10.41 -16.79
CA LEU A 435 1.42 -10.14 -15.72
C LEU A 435 2.86 -10.50 -16.07
#